data_AF-A0A9D4L152-F1
#
_entry.id   AF-A0A9D4L152-F1
#
_cell.length_a   1.000
_cell.length_b   1.000
_cell.length_c   1.000
_cell.angle_alpha   90.00
_cell.angle_beta   90.00
_cell.angle_gamma   90.00
#
_symmetry.space_group_name_H-M   'P 1'
#
loop_
_entity.id
_entity.type
_entity.pdbx_description
1 polymer ?
#
loop_
_entity_poly.entity_id
_entity_poly.type
_entity_poly.pdbx_seq_one_letter_code
_entity_poly.pdbx_strand_id
1 'polypeptide(L)' 'MSLRSLVEECKVAKEMLFITLRDSADKKISKASIEIRTGRKWSVTKADEHAESSLRHQLTDGATNKRREGLGHGQQPH' A
#
# COMPACT_ATOMS: atom_id res chain seq x y z
N MET A 1 17.52 18.28 9.44
CA MET A 1 16.88 17.30 8.53
C MET A 1 17.95 16.59 7.74
N SER A 2 17.85 15.27 7.58
CA SER A 2 18.79 14.50 6.76
C SER A 2 18.32 14.43 5.31
N LEU A 3 19.25 14.26 4.37
CA LEU A 3 18.92 14.12 2.94
C LEU A 3 17.97 12.94 2.67
N ARG A 4 18.05 11.88 3.48
CA ARG A 4 17.18 10.72 3.34
C ARG A 4 15.73 11.04 3.72
N SER A 5 15.52 11.79 4.81
CA SER A 5 14.18 12.24 5.23
C SER A 5 13.47 13.00 4.12
N LEU A 6 14.17 13.97 3.51
CA LEU A 6 13.63 14.80 2.44
C LEU A 6 13.27 13.98 1.19
N VAL A 7 14.07 12.96 0.87
CA VAL A 7 13.79 12.05 -0.26
C VAL A 7 12.53 11.24 0.01
N GLU A 8 12.36 10.70 1.22
CA GLU A 8 11.15 9.95 1.57
C GLU A 8 9.92 10.85 1.59
N GLU A 9 10.01 12.07 2.13
CA GLU A 9 8.92 13.06 2.09
C GLU A 9 8.54 13.41 0.65
N CYS A 10 9.53 13.58 -0.25
CA CYS A 10 9.27 13.83 -1.67
C CYS A 10 8.56 12.65 -2.36
N LYS A 11 8.91 11.42 -2.01
CA LYS A 11 8.22 10.22 -2.52
C LYS A 11 6.78 10.17 -2.03
N VAL A 12 6.55 10.38 -0.74
CA VAL A 12 5.21 10.40 -0.14
C VAL A 12 4.33 11.47 -0.80
N ALA A 13 4.85 12.68 -0.98
CA ALA A 13 4.11 13.75 -1.64
C ALA A 13 3.72 13.39 -3.10
N LYS A 14 4.63 12.73 -3.83
CA LYS A 14 4.36 12.28 -5.20
C LYS A 14 3.34 11.14 -5.26
N GLU A 15 3.41 10.20 -4.33
CA GLU A 15 2.46 9.10 -4.20
C GLU A 15 1.04 9.62 -3.93
N MET A 16 0.94 10.54 -2.96
CA MET A 16 -0.34 11.17 -2.62
C MET A 16 -0.93 11.95 -3.80
N LEU A 17 -0.11 12.68 -4.56
CA LEU A 17 -0.54 13.33 -5.79
C LEU A 17 -1.04 12.32 -6.83
N PHE A 18 -0.33 11.21 -7.02
CA PHE A 18 -0.74 10.16 -7.96
C PHE A 18 -2.11 9.58 -7.61
N ILE A 19 -2.30 9.19 -6.35
CA ILE A 19 -3.57 8.65 -5.86
C ILE A 19 -4.69 9.67 -6.01
N THR A 20 -4.44 10.95 -5.70
CA THR A 20 -5.44 12.03 -5.81
C THR A 20 -5.87 12.26 -7.25
N LEU A 21 -4.93 12.22 -8.20
CA LEU A 21 -5.23 12.37 -9.62
C LEU A 21 -5.98 11.13 -10.16
N ARG A 22 -5.60 9.93 -9.72
CA ARG A 22 -6.26 8.68 -10.10
C ARG A 22 -7.71 8.63 -9.60
N ASP A 23 -7.94 9.00 -8.34
CA ASP A 23 -9.25 8.98 -7.67
C ASP A 23 -10.09 10.25 -7.93
N SER A 24 -9.59 11.17 -8.77
CA SER A 24 -10.30 12.40 -9.08
C SER A 24 -11.67 12.11 -9.70
N ALA A 25 -12.71 12.75 -9.15
CA ALA A 25 -14.07 12.66 -9.68
C ALA A 25 -14.21 13.20 -11.12
N ASP A 26 -13.26 14.04 -11.55
CA ASP A 26 -13.19 14.48 -12.93
C ASP A 26 -12.66 13.35 -13.83
N LYS A 27 -13.58 12.80 -14.63
CA LYS A 27 -13.27 11.72 -15.59
C LYS A 27 -12.20 12.10 -16.61
N LYS A 28 -11.97 13.39 -16.88
CA LYS A 28 -10.88 13.84 -17.75
C LYS A 28 -9.52 13.66 -17.08
N ILE A 29 -9.45 13.92 -15.78
CA ILE A 29 -8.24 13.81 -14.97
C ILE A 29 -7.94 12.34 -14.67
N SER A 30 -8.94 11.58 -14.22
CA SER A 30 -8.78 10.15 -13.90
C SER A 30 -8.46 9.29 -15.13
N LYS A 31 -8.97 9.64 -16.32
CA LYS A 31 -8.67 8.93 -17.59
C LYS A 31 -7.43 9.43 -18.30
N ALA A 32 -6.95 10.63 -18.00
CA ALA A 32 -5.63 11.02 -18.43
C ALA A 32 -4.69 10.07 -17.68
N SER A 33 -4.01 9.18 -18.40
CA SER A 33 -2.97 8.33 -17.82
C SER A 33 -1.80 9.24 -17.45
N ILE A 34 -1.95 9.99 -16.36
CA ILE A 34 -0.99 11.00 -15.91
C ILE A 34 0.18 10.26 -15.31
N GLU A 35 1.23 10.11 -16.11
CA GLU A 35 2.50 9.58 -15.63
C GLU A 35 3.22 10.66 -14.81
N ILE A 36 3.27 10.47 -13.49
CA ILE A 36 4.07 11.35 -12.64
C ILE A 36 5.55 11.05 -12.93
N ARG A 37 6.26 12.08 -13.40
CA ARG A 37 7.69 11.98 -13.67
C ARG A 37 8.45 11.66 -12.38
N THR A 38 9.00 10.46 -12.35
CA THR A 38 9.85 9.96 -11.28
C THR A 38 11.27 9.72 -11.81
N GLY A 39 12.25 9.60 -10.91
CA GLY A 39 13.64 9.40 -11.30
C GLY A 39 13.93 7.95 -11.70
N ARG A 40 15.09 7.68 -12.30
CA ARG A 40 15.47 6.32 -12.76
C ARG A 40 15.35 5.22 -11.69
N LYS A 41 15.56 5.55 -10.41
CA LYS A 41 15.63 4.58 -9.30
C LYS A 41 14.29 4.27 -8.63
N TRP A 42 13.23 5.03 -8.92
CA TRP A 42 11.95 4.90 -8.21
C TRP A 42 10.80 5.30 -9.11
N SER A 43 9.69 4.55 -9.08
CA SER A 43 8.49 4.80 -9.87
C SER A 43 7.27 4.74 -8.96
N VAL A 44 6.39 5.74 -9.07
CA VAL A 44 5.18 5.88 -8.23
C VAL A 44 4.26 4.67 -8.42
N THR A 45 4.01 4.27 -9.67
CA THR A 45 3.16 3.12 -10.01
C THR A 45 3.65 1.81 -9.39
N LYS A 46 4.97 1.56 -9.43
CA LYS A 46 5.56 0.35 -8.84
C LYS A 46 5.50 0.38 -7.31
N ALA A 47 5.58 1.57 -6.71
CA ALA A 47 5.48 1.73 -5.27
C ALA A 47 4.04 1.51 -4.79
N ASP A 48 3.04 2.06 -5.50
CA ASP A 48 1.61 1.81 -5.25
C ASP A 48 1.26 0.33 -5.39
N GLU A 49 1.67 -0.31 -6.49
CA GLU A 49 1.47 -1.75 -6.71
C GLU A 49 2.10 -2.60 -5.60
N HIS A 50 3.32 -2.25 -5.17
CA HIS A 50 3.98 -2.95 -4.08
C HIS A 50 3.28 -2.71 -2.73
N ALA A 51 2.80 -1.49 -2.47
CA ALA A 51 2.05 -1.17 -1.26
C ALA A 51 0.72 -1.93 -1.22
N GLU A 52 -0.02 -1.97 -2.34
CA GLU A 52 -1.26 -2.72 -2.46
C GLU A 52 -1.02 -4.23 -2.31
N SER A 53 0.02 -4.75 -2.96
CA SER A 53 0.42 -6.15 -2.82
C SER A 53 0.81 -6.49 -1.38
N SER A 54 1.55 -5.60 -0.70
CA SER A 54 1.92 -5.78 0.70
C SER A 54 0.69 -5.77 1.61
N LEU A 55 -0.27 -4.86 1.36
CA LEU A 55 -1.53 -4.80 2.11
C LEU A 55 -2.36 -6.08 1.90
N ARG A 56 -2.47 -6.56 0.66
CA ARG A 56 -3.16 -7.82 0.32
C ARG A 56 -2.49 -9.01 1.01
N HIS A 57 -1.17 -9.07 0.97
CA HIS A 57 -0.39 -10.12 1.63
C HIS A 57 -0.60 -10.12 3.14
N GLN A 58 -0.54 -8.94 3.78
CA GLN A 58 -0.83 -8.79 5.21
C GLN A 58 -2.27 -9.20 5.56
N LEU A 59 -3.24 -8.90 4.70
CA LEU A 59 -4.62 -9.34 4.91
C LEU A 59 -4.76 -10.86 4.85
N THR A 60 -4.12 -11.51 3.88
CA THR A 60 -4.13 -12.97 3.73
C THR A 60 -3.40 -13.68 4.87
N ASP A 61 -2.20 -13.23 5.20
CA ASP A 61 -1.36 -13.88 6.22
C ASP A 61 -1.80 -13.51 7.63
N GLY A 62 -2.25 -12.28 7.86
CA GLY A 62 -2.82 -11.83 9.13
C GLY A 62 -4.15 -12.51 9.46
N ALA A 63 -5.00 -12.77 8.46
CA ALA A 63 -6.21 -13.57 8.66
C ALA A 63 -5.88 -15.06 8.91
N THR A 64 -4.85 -15.59 8.24
CA THR A 64 -4.37 -16.96 8.45
C THR A 64 -3.79 -17.14 9.86
N ASN A 65 -3.09 -16.13 10.39
CA ASN A 65 -2.51 -16.20 11.72
C ASN A 65 -3.57 -16.08 12.83
N LYS A 66 -4.65 -15.29 12.64
CA LYS A 66 -5.78 -15.23 13.58
C LYS A 66 -6.58 -16.54 13.68
N ARG A 67 -6.60 -17.38 12.63
CA ARG A 67 -7.36 -18.65 12.62
C ARG A 67 -6.60 -19.84 13.22
N ARG A 68 -5.32 -19.67 13.58
CA ARG A 68 -4.50 -20.68 14.27
C ARG A 68 -4.38 -20.46 15.77
N GLU A 69 -5.12 -19.53 16.35
CA GLU A 69 -5.42 -19.59 17.79
C GLU A 69 -6.49 -20.67 17.97
N GLY A 70 -6.01 -21.90 18.16
CA GLY A 70 -6.84 -23.10 18.23
C GLY A 70 -7.96 -22.97 19.26
N LEU A 71 -9.18 -23.28 18.82
CA LEU A 71 -10.29 -23.59 19.70
C LEU A 71 -9.93 -24.83 20.52
N GLY A 72 -9.44 -24.63 21.74
CA GLY A 72 -9.35 -25.68 22.74
C GLY A 72 -10.76 -26.09 23.15
N HIS A 73 -11.35 -27.06 22.44
CA HIS A 73 -12.57 -27.73 22.85
C HIS A 73 -12.24 -29.09 23.44
N GLY A 74 -12.65 -29.30 24.70
CA GLY A 74 -12.72 -30.62 25.32
C GLY A 74 -12.44 -30.61 26.82
N GLN A 75 -13.48 -30.40 27.63
CA GLN A 75 -13.49 -30.84 29.02
C GLN A 75 -13.20 -32.35 29.10
N GLN A 76 -12.42 -32.81 30.08
CA GLN A 76 -12.76 -34.07 30.74
C GLN A 76 -12.33 -34.05 32.22
N PRO A 77 -13.22 -34.42 33.16
CA PRO A 77 -12.98 -34.41 34.60
C PRO A 77 -12.36 -35.73 35.09
N HIS A 78 -11.68 -35.68 36.23
CA HIS A 78 -11.58 -36.78 37.17
C HIS A 78 -11.51 -36.26 38.60
#